data_AF-A0A9Q3S1S8-F1
#
_entry.id   AF-A0A9Q3S1S8-F1
#
_cell.length_a   1.000
_cell.length_b   1.000
_cell.length_c   1.000
_cell.angle_alpha   90.00
_cell.angle_beta   90.00
_cell.angle_gamma   90.00
#
_symmetry.space_group_name_H-M   'P 1'
#
loop_
_entity.id
_entity.type
_entity.pdbx_description
1 polymer ?
#
loop_
_entity_poly.entity_id
_entity_poly.type
_entity_poly.pdbx_seq_one_letter_code
_entity_poly.pdbx_strand_id
1 'polypeptide(L)' 'MDLNHQYAQHQRALMGAECAANDDDRLAKLVKASRIAGRISEFQHGLGAAAACAWSKAQFANPATLATGFEATQ' A
#
# COMPACT_ATOMS: atom_id res chain seq x y z
N MET A 1 2.33 2.62 7.76
CA MET A 1 2.25 1.13 7.70
C MET A 1 3.51 0.63 7.02
N ASP A 2 4.11 -0.48 7.49
CA ASP A 2 5.15 -1.18 6.73
C ASP A 2 4.47 -2.13 5.73
N LEU A 3 4.58 -1.80 4.44
CA LEU A 3 3.91 -2.55 3.38
C LEU A 3 4.56 -3.92 3.14
N ASN A 4 5.88 -4.02 3.23
CA ASN A 4 6.59 -5.28 3.02
C ASN A 4 6.26 -6.29 4.12
N HIS A 5 6.24 -5.82 5.37
CA HIS A 5 5.81 -6.64 6.49
C HIS A 5 4.38 -7.16 6.33
N GLN A 6 3.46 -6.32 5.83
CA GLN A 6 2.08 -6.72 5.60
C GLN A 6 1.96 -7.74 4.47
N TYR A 7 2.71 -7.59 3.38
CA TYR A 7 2.78 -8.61 2.33
C TYR A 7 3.36 -9.94 2.84
N ALA A 8 4.42 -9.90 3.65
CA ALA A 8 4.99 -11.10 4.24
C ALA A 8 3.98 -11.82 5.16
N GLN A 9 3.23 -11.08 5.98
CA GLN A 9 2.15 -11.66 6.79
C GLN A 9 1.02 -12.25 5.93
N HIS A 10 0.64 -11.57 4.85
CA HIS A 10 -0.38 -12.04 3.91
C HIS A 10 0.04 -13.37 3.28
N GLN A 11 1.25 -13.43 2.73
CA GLN A 11 1.81 -14.65 2.13
C GLN A 11 1.89 -15.78 3.15
N ARG A 12 2.33 -15.49 4.38
CA ARG A 12 2.36 -16.48 5.46
C ARG A 12 0.97 -17.01 5.82
N ALA A 13 -0.06 -16.16 5.80
CA ALA A 13 -1.42 -16.58 6.05
C ALA A 13 -1.95 -17.48 4.92
N LEU A 14 -1.64 -17.18 3.66
CA LEU A 14 -2.02 -18.02 2.52
C LEU A 14 -1.33 -19.38 2.56
N MET A 15 0.00 -19.43 2.74
CA MET A 15 0.74 -20.69 2.88
C MET A 15 0.23 -21.50 4.08
N GLY A 16 -0.10 -20.82 5.19
CA GLY A 16 -0.68 -21.45 6.37
C GLY A 16 -2.11 -21.96 6.18
N ALA A 17 -2.85 -21.47 5.19
CA ALA A 17 -4.17 -21.99 4.81
C ALA A 17 -4.05 -23.21 3.90
N GLU A 18 -3.05 -23.23 3.01
CA GLU A 18 -2.74 -24.38 2.15
C GLU A 18 -2.34 -25.61 2.97
N CYS A 19 -1.54 -25.42 4.02
CA CYS A 19 -1.10 -26.49 4.93
C CYS A 19 -2.04 -26.73 6.13
N ALA A 20 -3.26 -26.21 6.11
CA ALA A 20 -4.17 -26.30 7.27
C ALA A 20 -4.63 -27.75 7.52
N ALA A 21 -4.75 -28.11 8.80
CA ALA A 21 -5.10 -29.48 9.21
C ALA A 21 -6.59 -29.81 9.03
N ASN A 22 -7.45 -28.78 8.93
CA ASN A 22 -8.89 -28.90 8.72
C ASN A 22 -9.48 -27.61 8.13
N ASP A 23 -10.74 -27.68 7.73
CA ASP A 23 -11.44 -26.58 7.06
C ASP A 23 -11.63 -25.34 7.95
N ASP A 24 -11.82 -25.52 9.26
CA ASP A 24 -11.96 -24.39 10.19
C ASP A 24 -10.65 -23.60 10.34
N ASP A 25 -9.52 -24.30 10.49
CA ASP A 25 -8.19 -23.67 10.51
C ASP A 25 -7.89 -23.02 9.15
N ARG A 26 -8.21 -23.69 8.04
CA ARG A 26 -8.07 -23.13 6.70
C ARG A 26 -8.86 -21.82 6.58
N LEU A 27 -10.13 -21.83 6.99
CA LEU A 27 -11.00 -20.66 6.95
C LEU A 27 -10.44 -19.52 7.82
N ALA A 28 -10.00 -19.81 9.04
CA ALA A 28 -9.41 -18.81 9.93
C ALA A 28 -8.17 -18.14 9.30
N LYS A 29 -7.32 -18.90 8.62
CA LYS A 29 -6.14 -18.39 7.92
C LYS A 29 -6.52 -17.55 6.70
N LEU A 30 -7.53 -17.96 5.94
CA LEU A 30 -8.05 -17.19 4.81
C LEU A 30 -8.71 -15.87 5.26
N VAL A 31 -9.47 -15.89 6.36
CA VAL A 31 -10.04 -14.67 6.96
C VAL A 31 -8.91 -13.71 7.37
N LYS A 32 -7.84 -14.23 7.98
CA LYS A 32 -6.66 -13.44 8.31
C LYS A 32 -5.99 -12.85 7.05
N ALA A 33 -5.81 -13.64 6.00
CA ALA A 33 -5.25 -13.17 4.73
C ALA A 33 -6.12 -12.05 4.12
N SER A 34 -7.43 -12.27 4.02
CA SER A 34 -8.39 -11.29 3.50
C SER A 34 -8.34 -9.96 4.26
N ARG A 35 -8.28 -10.00 5.59
CA ARG A 35 -8.15 -8.79 6.41
C ARG A 35 -6.85 -8.03 6.14
N ILE A 36 -5.74 -8.73 5.91
CA ILE A 36 -4.46 -8.10 5.57
C ILE A 36 -4.53 -7.48 4.17
N ALA A 37 -5.12 -8.19 3.20
CA ALA A 37 -5.33 -7.68 1.84
C ALA A 37 -6.18 -6.40 1.83
N GLY A 38 -7.24 -6.34 2.63
CA GLY A 38 -8.05 -5.13 2.81
C GLY A 38 -7.22 -3.94 3.29
N ARG A 39 -6.42 -4.13 4.35
CA ARG A 39 -5.52 -3.08 4.87
C ARG A 39 -4.49 -2.60 3.85
N ILE A 40 -3.94 -3.51 3.04
CA ILE A 40 -3.01 -3.18 1.96
C ILE A 40 -3.72 -2.33 0.90
N SER A 41 -4.92 -2.76 0.48
CA SER A 41 -5.73 -2.07 -0.52
C SER A 41 -6.08 -0.64 -0.07
N GLU A 42 -6.58 -0.47 1.15
CA GLU A 42 -6.89 0.84 1.72
C GLU A 42 -5.67 1.77 1.75
N PHE A 43 -4.52 1.25 2.19
CA PHE A 43 -3.29 2.02 2.26
C PHE A 43 -2.80 2.47 0.88
N GLN A 44 -2.76 1.54 -0.08
CA GLN A 44 -2.33 1.84 -1.45
C GLN A 44 -3.31 2.78 -2.16
N HIS A 45 -4.62 2.63 -1.92
CA HIS A 45 -5.63 3.54 -2.44
C HIS A 45 -5.43 4.96 -1.88
N GLY A 46 -5.18 5.09 -0.57
CA GLY A 46 -4.86 6.36 0.06
C GLY A 46 -3.59 7.02 -0.50
N LEU A 47 -2.53 6.25 -0.70
CA LEU A 47 -1.30 6.74 -1.35
C LEU A 47 -1.55 7.18 -2.79
N GLY A 48 -2.29 6.38 -3.57
CA GLY A 48 -2.64 6.71 -4.96
C GLY A 48 -3.48 7.98 -5.06
N ALA A 49 -4.48 8.14 -4.19
CA ALA A 49 -5.30 9.34 -4.11
C ALA A 49 -4.46 10.59 -3.75
N ALA A 50 -3.54 10.46 -2.79
CA ALA A 50 -2.62 11.54 -2.42
C ALA A 50 -1.67 11.90 -3.57
N ALA A 51 -1.10 10.91 -4.25
CA ALA A 51 -0.23 11.11 -5.41
C ALA A 51 -0.96 11.78 -6.58
N ALA A 52 -2.18 11.33 -6.90
CA ALA A 52 -3.01 11.94 -7.94
C ALA A 52 -3.35 13.42 -7.62
N CYS A 53 -3.67 13.71 -6.35
CA CYS A 53 -3.89 15.08 -5.89
C CYS A 53 -2.62 15.95 -6.05
N ALA A 54 -1.45 15.42 -5.67
CA ALA A 54 -0.18 16.11 -5.84
C ALA A 54 0.15 16.37 -7.32
N TRP A 55 -0.07 15.39 -8.20
CA TRP A 55 0.10 15.56 -9.65
C TRP A 55 -0.85 16.58 -10.24
N SER A 56 -2.14 16.56 -9.86
CA SER A 56 -3.10 17.57 -10.31
C SER A 56 -2.67 18.98 -9.90
N LYS A 57 -2.23 19.17 -8.65
CA LYS A 57 -1.71 20.46 -8.17
C LYS A 57 -0.43 20.88 -8.90
N ALA A 58 0.47 19.94 -9.19
CA ALA A 58 1.72 20.23 -9.90
C ALA A 58 1.48 20.73 -11.34
N GLN A 59 0.40 20.30 -12.00
CA GLN A 59 0.05 20.78 -13.34
C GLN A 59 -0.35 22.26 -13.38
N PHE A 60 -0.88 22.78 -12.27
CA PHE A 60 -1.26 24.19 -12.13
C PHE A 60 -0.23 25.02 -11.36
N ALA A 61 0.88 24.42 -10.92
CA ALA A 61 1.99 25.15 -10.32
C ALA A 61 2.68 25.99 -11.40
N ASN A 62 2.81 27.30 -11.16
CA ASN A 62 3.43 28.21 -12.11
C ASN A 62 4.89 27.78 -12.36
N PRO A 63 5.34 27.61 -13.62
CA PRO A 63 6.73 27.22 -13.90
C PRO A 63 7.78 28.18 -13.29
N ALA A 64 7.43 29.45 -13.07
CA ALA A 64 8.30 30.43 -12.40
C ALA A 64 8.62 30.08 -10.92
N THR A 65 7.77 29.31 -10.24
CA THR A 65 8.01 28.82 -8.86
C THR A 65 8.73 27.46 -8.80
N LEU A 66 8.82 26.74 -9.92
CA LEU A 66 9.56 25.46 -9.99
C LEU A 66 11.05 25.69 -10.24
N ALA A 67 11.42 26.75 -10.97
CA ALA A 67 12.81 27.11 -11.26
C ALA A 67 13.60 27.54 -10.00
N THR A 68 12.95 28.20 -9.03
CA THR A 68 13.60 28.65 -7.79
C THR A 68 13.92 27.54 -6.79
N GLY A 69 13.38 26.32 -6.95
CA GLY A 69 13.66 25.18 -6.08
C GLY A 69 14.87 24.33 -6.50
N PHE A 70 15.29 24.43 -7.78
CA PHE A 70 16.44 23.69 -8.30
C PHE A 70 17.76 24.46 -8.18
N GLU A 71 17.71 25.78 -7.98
CA GLU A 71 18.85 26.70 -7.89
C GLU A 71 19.30 26.97 -6.43
N ALA A 72 19.12 26.01 -5.52
CA ALA A 72 19.52 26.16 -4.11
C ALA A 72 20.34 24.97 -3.61
N THR A 73 21.32 24.51 -4.38
CA THR A 73 22.50 23.79 -3.84
C THR A 73 23.66 23.88 -4.85
N GLN A 74 24.48 24.91 -4.71
CA GLN A 74 25.90 24.90 -5.12
C GLN A 74 26.74 25.10 -3.86
#